data_AF-A0A3C0AP82-F1
#
_entry.id   AF-A0A3C0AP82-F1
#
_cell.length_a   1.000
_cell.length_b   1.000
_cell.length_c   1.000
_cell.angle_alpha   90.00
_cell.angle_beta   90.00
_cell.angle_gamma   90.00
#
_symmetry.space_group_name_H-M   'P 1'
#
loop_
_entity.id
_entity.type
_entity.pdbx_description
1 polymer ?
#
loop_
_entity_poly.entity_id
_entity_poly.type
_entity_poly.pdbx_seq_one_letter_code
_entity_poly.pdbx_strand_id
1 'polypeptide(L)'
;LGGSILADGFGLGGYIDQKWPKLFTVFALVTGMTVAIYTKTMGQKPVGLIIFAQSLTVLGIPMLAIAMLWLATRADMKGENAIPAWMKILGFIGLITSILLAIRTAVNLLN
;
A
#
# COMPACT_ATOMS: atom_id res chain seq x y z
N LEU A 1 1.40 -10.73 -4.30
CA LEU A 1 0.85 -10.00 -3.12
C LEU A 1 0.08 -8.75 -3.55
N GLY A 2 0.65 -7.82 -4.33
CA GLY A 2 -0.11 -6.65 -4.81
C GLY A 2 -1.36 -7.03 -5.63
N GLY A 3 -1.24 -7.99 -6.56
CA GLY A 3 -2.38 -8.43 -7.37
C GLY A 3 -3.48 -9.14 -6.60
N SER A 4 -3.16 -9.83 -5.50
CA SER A 4 -4.18 -10.44 -4.63
C SER A 4 -4.95 -9.39 -3.83
N ILE A 5 -4.27 -8.35 -3.34
CA ILE A 5 -4.92 -7.22 -2.66
C ILE A 5 -5.82 -6.43 -3.62
N LEU A 6 -5.35 -6.22 -4.87
CA LEU A 6 -6.15 -5.55 -5.89
C LEU A 6 -7.39 -6.37 -6.26
N ALA A 7 -7.24 -7.68 -6.47
CA ALA A 7 -8.36 -8.59 -6.73
C ALA A 7 -9.38 -8.62 -5.59
N ASP A 8 -8.88 -8.63 -4.34
CA ASP A 8 -9.71 -8.60 -3.14
C ASP A 8 -10.50 -7.28 -3.05
N GLY A 9 -9.85 -6.15 -3.36
CA GLY A 9 -10.51 -4.84 -3.44
C GLY A 9 -11.60 -4.75 -4.51
N PHE A 10 -11.47 -5.47 -5.62
CA PHE A 10 -12.50 -5.59 -6.66
C PHE A 10 -13.55 -6.69 -6.39
N GLY A 11 -13.43 -7.44 -5.29
CA GLY A 11 -14.34 -8.54 -4.96
C GLY A 11 -14.19 -9.79 -5.85
N LEU A 12 -13.08 -9.88 -6.60
CA LEU A 12 -12.81 -10.96 -7.56
C LEU A 12 -12.09 -12.16 -6.92
N GLY A 13 -11.88 -12.12 -5.61
CA GLY A 13 -11.25 -13.15 -4.78
C GLY A 13 -9.77 -12.89 -4.50
N GLY A 14 -9.35 -13.07 -3.25
CA GLY A 14 -8.01 -12.76 -2.75
C GLY A 14 -7.01 -13.93 -2.71
N TYR A 15 -7.42 -15.14 -3.08
CA TYR A 15 -6.54 -16.32 -3.02
C TYR A 15 -5.46 -16.28 -4.09
N ILE A 16 -4.19 -16.39 -3.70
CA ILE A 16 -3.03 -16.32 -4.59
C ILE A 16 -3.12 -17.31 -5.76
N ASP A 17 -3.79 -18.44 -5.59
CA ASP A 17 -3.92 -19.46 -6.63
C ASP A 17 -4.97 -19.13 -7.71
N GLN A 18 -5.84 -18.14 -7.46
CA GLN A 18 -6.88 -17.76 -8.40
C GLN A 18 -6.35 -16.97 -9.60
N LYS A 19 -7.09 -17.05 -10.71
CA LYS A 19 -6.72 -16.44 -12.00
C LYS A 19 -6.58 -14.91 -11.90
N TRP A 20 -7.48 -14.24 -11.17
CA TRP A 20 -7.51 -12.79 -11.04
C TRP A 20 -6.30 -12.20 -10.29
N PRO A 21 -5.93 -12.68 -9.09
CA PRO A 21 -4.70 -12.28 -8.40
C PRO A 21 -3.43 -12.47 -9.23
N LYS A 22 -3.33 -13.59 -9.97
CA LYS A 22 -2.19 -13.86 -10.86
C LYS A 22 -2.16 -12.86 -12.01
N LEU A 23 -3.29 -12.61 -12.67
CA LEU A 23 -3.38 -11.68 -13.80
C LEU A 23 -2.98 -10.26 -13.39
N PHE A 24 -3.50 -9.75 -12.26
CA PHE A 24 -3.12 -8.43 -11.76
C PHE A 24 -1.65 -8.34 -11.36
N THR A 25 -1.09 -9.42 -10.80
CA THR A 25 0.34 -9.47 -10.46
C THR A 25 1.21 -9.43 -11.72
N VAL A 26 0.85 -10.20 -12.76
CA VAL A 26 1.55 -10.19 -14.05
C VAL A 26 1.44 -8.82 -14.71
N PHE A 27 0.25 -8.21 -14.71
CA PHE A 27 0.04 -6.88 -15.28
C PHE A 27 0.90 -5.82 -14.59
N ALA A 28 0.96 -5.83 -13.25
CA ALA A 28 1.81 -4.92 -12.49
C ALA A 28 3.31 -5.11 -12.82
N LEU A 29 3.77 -6.36 -12.94
CA LEU A 29 5.16 -6.67 -13.29
C LEU A 29 5.52 -6.22 -14.71
N VAL A 30 4.67 -6.50 -15.69
CA VAL A 30 4.87 -6.07 -17.08
C VAL A 30 4.90 -4.54 -17.16
N THR A 31 4.02 -3.87 -16.42
CA THR A 31 4.00 -2.40 -16.35
C THR A 31 5.30 -1.85 -15.76
N GLY A 32 5.75 -2.37 -14.62
CA GLY A 32 7.01 -1.96 -14.00
C GLY A 32 8.23 -2.21 -14.89
N MET A 33 8.27 -3.36 -15.57
CA MET A 33 9.33 -3.70 -16.52
C MET A 33 9.33 -2.76 -17.73
N THR A 34 8.16 -2.42 -18.27
CA THR A 34 8.05 -1.51 -19.42
C THR A 34 8.57 -0.11 -19.06
N VAL A 35 8.19 0.41 -17.89
CA VAL A 35 8.66 1.71 -17.38
C VAL A 35 10.18 1.69 -17.13
N ALA A 36 10.71 0.60 -16.59
CA ALA A 36 12.15 0.44 -16.36
C ALA A 36 12.97 0.42 -17.67
N ILE A 37 12.48 -0.27 -18.70
CA ILE A 37 13.11 -0.29 -20.01
C ILE A 37 13.06 1.10 -20.65
N TYR A 38 11.91 1.77 -20.61
CA TYR A 38 11.71 3.09 -21.20
C TYR A 38 12.62 4.16 -20.57
N THR A 39 12.72 4.16 -19.24
CA THR A 39 13.59 5.09 -18.50
C THR A 39 15.07 4.82 -18.77
N LYS A 40 15.48 3.56 -18.92
CA LYS A 40 16.84 3.19 -19.33
C LYS A 40 17.17 3.70 -20.74
N THR A 41 16.24 3.63 -21.69
CA THR A 41 16.44 4.13 -23.07
C THR A 41 16.50 5.65 -23.16
N MET A 42 15.83 6.39 -22.27
CA MET A 42 15.87 7.85 -22.21
C MET A 42 17.09 8.43 -21.45
N GLY A 43 17.97 7.58 -20.90
CA GLY A 43 19.16 8.03 -20.17
C GLY A 43 18.86 8.72 -18.84
N GLN A 44 17.63 8.60 -18.31
CA GLN A 44 17.26 9.16 -17.02
C GLN A 44 17.92 8.37 -15.88
N LYS A 45 18.32 9.08 -14.82
CA LYS A 45 18.88 8.45 -13.62
C LYS A 45 17.83 7.54 -12.97
N PRO A 46 18.10 6.24 -12.78
CA PRO A 46 17.14 5.28 -12.21
C PRO A 46 16.69 5.67 -10.79
N VAL A 47 17.48 6.49 -10.10
CA VAL A 47 17.18 7.05 -8.78
C VAL A 47 15.83 7.80 -8.77
N GLY A 48 15.49 8.54 -9.82
CA GLY A 48 14.22 9.28 -9.87
C GLY A 48 13.00 8.35 -9.88
N LEU A 49 13.07 7.25 -10.63
CA LEU A 49 12.02 6.24 -10.68
C LEU A 49 11.87 5.51 -9.34
N ILE A 50 12.99 5.24 -8.67
CA ILE A 50 12.99 4.62 -7.32
C ILE A 50 12.34 5.55 -6.30
N ILE A 51 12.71 6.84 -6.29
CA ILE A 51 12.12 7.83 -5.39
C ILE A 51 10.62 7.96 -5.65
N PHE A 52 10.20 7.96 -6.91
CA PHE A 52 8.77 7.98 -7.28
C PHE A 52 8.03 6.72 -6.79
N ALA A 53 8.61 5.53 -7.00
CA ALA A 53 7.99 4.29 -6.51
C ALA A 53 7.89 4.28 -4.98
N GLN A 54 8.92 4.78 -4.29
CA GLN A 54 8.93 4.89 -2.83
C GLN A 54 7.87 5.89 -2.33
N SER A 55 7.75 7.06 -2.96
CA SER A 55 6.73 8.04 -2.55
C SER A 55 5.31 7.48 -2.66
N LEU A 56 5.01 6.70 -3.70
CA LEU A 56 3.73 6.00 -3.81
C LEU A 56 3.47 5.04 -2.64
N THR A 57 4.47 4.26 -2.22
CA THR A 57 4.31 3.34 -1.08
C THR A 57 4.18 4.07 0.26
N VAL A 58 4.92 5.16 0.45
CA VAL A 58 4.86 6.01 1.64
C VAL A 58 3.48 6.65 1.79
N LEU A 59 2.81 6.96 0.67
CA LEU A 59 1.42 7.45 0.67
C LEU A 59 0.38 6.32 0.81
N GLY A 60 0.65 5.13 0.28
CA GLY A 60 -0.27 3.99 0.31
C GLY A 60 -0.44 3.36 1.70
N ILE A 61 0.65 3.21 2.46
CA ILE A 61 0.61 2.60 3.81
C ILE A 61 -0.32 3.35 4.78
N PRO A 62 -0.28 4.70 4.89
CA PRO A 62 -1.24 5.44 5.72
C PRO A 62 -2.69 5.17 5.35
N MET A 63 -3.01 5.08 4.06
CA MET A 63 -4.37 4.80 3.59
C MET A 63 -4.83 3.40 4.03
N LEU A 64 -3.95 2.40 3.94
CA LEU A 64 -4.22 1.05 4.45
C LEU A 64 -4.40 1.05 5.98
N ALA A 65 -3.57 1.79 6.71
CA ALA A 65 -3.68 1.92 8.16
C ALA A 65 -5.01 2.57 8.57
N ILE A 66 -5.46 3.59 7.83
CA ILE A 66 -6.77 4.23 8.02
C ILE A 66 -7.89 3.21 7.78
N ALA A 67 -7.85 2.47 6.66
CA ALA A 67 -8.86 1.47 6.35
C ALA A 67 -8.93 0.35 7.41
N MET A 68 -7.77 -0.09 7.91
CA MET A 68 -7.67 -1.10 8.99
C MET A 68 -8.19 -0.58 10.33
N LEU A 69 -7.84 0.65 10.72
CA LEU A 69 -8.40 1.27 11.92
C LEU A 69 -9.91 1.51 11.82
N TRP A 70 -10.39 1.91 10.64
CA TRP A 70 -11.82 2.08 10.39
C TRP A 70 -12.56 0.75 10.49
N LEU A 71 -12.02 -0.32 9.90
CA LEU A 71 -12.56 -1.68 10.03
C LEU A 71 -12.52 -2.16 11.49
N ALA A 72 -11.43 -1.90 12.22
CA ALA A 72 -11.30 -2.24 13.64
C ALA A 72 -12.25 -1.45 14.56
N THR A 73 -12.77 -0.32 14.08
CA THR A 73 -13.71 0.55 14.81
C THR A 73 -15.17 0.22 14.44
N ARG A 74 -15.43 -0.50 13.34
CA ARG A 74 -16.78 -0.92 12.95
C ARG A 74 -17.44 -1.78 14.03
N ALA A 75 -18.71 -1.49 14.28
CA ALA A 75 -19.52 -2.12 15.33
C ALA A 75 -19.82 -3.61 15.09
N ASP A 76 -19.55 -4.13 13.90
CA ASP A 76 -19.74 -5.53 13.51
C ASP A 76 -18.79 -6.49 14.25
N MET A 77 -17.68 -5.98 14.80
CA MET A 77 -16.76 -6.74 15.64
C MET A 77 -17.08 -6.63 17.15
N LYS A 78 -18.28 -6.17 17.54
CA LYS A 78 -18.70 -6.14 18.95
C LYS A 78 -19.23 -7.53 19.37
N GLY A 79 -18.34 -8.36 19.90
CA GLY A 79 -18.61 -9.72 20.40
C GLY A 79 -17.29 -10.40 20.82
N GLU A 80 -17.20 -11.73 20.80
CA GLU A 80 -15.98 -12.50 21.13
C GLU A 80 -14.73 -12.12 20.30
N ASN A 81 -14.91 -11.46 19.14
CA ASN A 81 -13.83 -10.98 18.26
C ASN A 81 -13.54 -9.47 18.42
N ALA A 82 -13.96 -8.86 19.53
CA ALA A 82 -13.72 -7.46 19.80
C ALA A 82 -12.22 -7.18 19.94
N ILE A 83 -11.70 -6.36 19.02
CA ILE A 83 -10.30 -5.93 19.07
C ILE A 83 -10.08 -5.12 20.36
N PRO A 84 -9.14 -5.55 21.24
CA PRO A 84 -8.95 -4.93 22.53
C PRO A 84 -8.42 -3.49 22.37
N ALA A 85 -8.83 -2.61 23.28
CA ALA A 85 -8.58 -1.17 23.18
C ALA A 85 -7.09 -0.80 23.05
N TRP A 86 -6.19 -1.59 23.65
CA TRP A 86 -4.74 -1.39 23.54
C TRP A 86 -4.24 -1.50 22.08
N MET A 87 -4.84 -2.39 21.30
CA MET A 87 -4.47 -2.64 19.90
C MET A 87 -4.97 -1.52 18.99
N LYS A 88 -6.11 -0.90 19.35
CA LYS A 88 -6.61 0.33 18.70
C LYS A 88 -5.68 1.51 18.98
N ILE A 89 -5.21 1.66 20.22
CA ILE A 89 -4.24 2.69 20.61
C ILE A 89 -2.92 2.49 19.86
N LEU A 90 -2.40 1.26 19.79
CA LEU A 90 -1.21 0.96 18.98
C LEU A 90 -1.42 1.27 17.50
N GLY A 91 -2.57 0.91 16.91
CA GLY A 91 -2.87 1.25 15.53
C GLY A 91 -2.92 2.77 15.31
N PHE A 92 -3.46 3.52 16.27
CA PHE A 92 -3.49 4.99 16.23
C PHE A 92 -2.08 5.59 16.30
N ILE A 93 -1.21 5.06 17.17
CA ILE A 93 0.20 5.45 17.23
C ILE A 93 0.89 5.15 15.89
N GLY A 94 0.68 3.94 15.34
CA GLY A 94 1.22 3.55 14.04
C GLY A 94 0.77 4.46 12.89
N LEU A 95 -0.50 4.90 12.92
CA LEU A 95 -1.02 5.87 11.95
C LEU A 95 -0.31 7.23 12.10
N ILE A 96 -0.15 7.74 13.32
CA ILE A 96 0.58 8.99 13.58
C ILE A 96 2.03 8.88 13.08
N THR A 97 2.72 7.79 13.39
CA THR A 97 4.09 7.55 12.93
C THR A 97 4.17 7.45 11.41
N SER A 98 3.21 6.78 10.76
CA SER A 98 3.14 6.69 9.29
C SER A 98 2.91 8.06 8.64
N ILE A 99 2.07 8.91 9.23
CA ILE A 99 1.84 10.29 8.75
C ILE A 99 3.12 11.12 8.91
N LEU A 100 3.79 11.02 10.06
CA LEU A 100 5.07 11.72 10.31
C LEU A 100 6.14 11.34 9.29
N LEU A 101 6.27 10.05 8.97
CA LEU A 101 7.17 9.56 7.93
C LEU A 101 6.79 10.10 6.56
N ALA A 102 5.50 10.07 6.20
CA ALA A 102 5.03 10.60 4.92
C ALA A 102 5.31 12.09 4.76
N ILE A 103 5.06 12.89 5.81
CA ILE A 103 5.40 14.32 5.84
C ILE A 103 6.91 14.51 5.70
N ARG A 104 7.72 13.76 6.46
CA ARG A 104 9.19 13.89 6.39
C ARG A 104 9.73 13.56 5.00
N THR A 105 9.22 12.51 4.36
CA THR A 105 9.60 12.12 3.00
C THR A 105 9.15 13.17 1.99
N ALA A 106 7.95 13.73 2.11
CA ALA A 106 7.46 14.81 1.24
C ALA A 106 8.29 16.10 1.38
N VAL A 107 8.67 16.47 2.60
CA VAL A 107 9.51 17.65 2.85
C VAL A 107 10.94 17.44 2.32
N ASN A 108 11.53 16.25 2.49
CA ASN A 108 12.84 15.91 1.90
C ASN A 108 12.83 15.80 0.36
N LEU A 109 11.65 15.70 -0.23
CA LEU A 109 11.47 15.69 -1.69
C LEU A 109 11.33 17.10 -2.26
N LEU A 110 10.93 18.08 -1.43
CA LEU A 110 10.69 19.48 -1.79
C LEU A 110 11.88 20.42 -1.48
N ASN A 111 12.76 20.06 -0.54
CA ASN A 111 14.03 20.72 -0.25
C ASN A 111 15.20 19.99 -0.91
#